data_AF-A0A6P1A8W0-F1
#
_entry.id   AF-A0A6P1A8W0-F1
#
_cell.length_a   1.000
_cell.length_b   1.000
_cell.length_c   1.000
_cell.angle_alpha   90.00
_cell.angle_beta   90.00
_cell.angle_gamma   90.00
#
_symmetry.space_group_name_H-M   'P 1'
#
loop_
_entity.id
_entity.type
_entity.pdbx_description
1 polymer ?
#
loop_
_entity_poly.entity_id
_entity_poly.type
_entity_poly.pdbx_seq_one_letter_code
_entity_poly.pdbx_strand_id
1 'polypeptide(L)'
;MKANLLGSFSQAAKVRNICLVFLSISLFLASTRNPVKANLNSAKQTESQQFILASARNNCGDGFVSFFAGETKDFWINICGWLYPQFYKGIRKLDGAVVNVEITEVDLSNNVYQAIDGNIYYVISNTAQGRFLSITQGNRELLKQPLIDWFSLPYLQSSN
;
A
#
# COMPACT_ATOMS: atom_id res chain seq x y z
N MET A 1 42.65 -6.21 -31.66
CA MET A 1 43.21 -5.21 -30.71
C MET A 1 42.14 -4.87 -29.70
N LYS A 2 42.46 -4.95 -28.39
CA LYS A 2 41.72 -4.43 -27.20
C LYS A 2 40.34 -5.09 -26.92
N ALA A 3 39.96 -5.44 -25.69
CA ALA A 3 40.61 -5.41 -24.37
C ALA A 3 39.93 -6.43 -23.42
N ASN A 4 40.76 -7.03 -22.55
CA ASN A 4 40.38 -7.70 -21.30
C ASN A 4 39.72 -6.72 -20.32
N LEU A 5 38.93 -7.24 -19.36
CA LEU A 5 39.02 -6.98 -17.91
C LEU A 5 37.84 -7.65 -17.19
N LEU A 6 38.02 -8.89 -16.73
CA LEU A 6 37.21 -9.50 -15.68
C LEU A 6 38.01 -9.40 -14.38
N GLY A 7 37.54 -8.56 -13.47
CA GLY A 7 38.11 -8.40 -12.13
C GLY A 7 37.24 -9.12 -11.10
N SER A 8 37.78 -10.21 -10.55
CA SER A 8 37.26 -10.90 -9.37
C SER A 8 37.42 -10.02 -8.12
N PHE A 9 36.38 -9.95 -7.29
CA PHE A 9 36.49 -9.48 -5.92
C PHE A 9 36.44 -10.65 -4.94
N SER A 10 37.41 -10.65 -4.04
CA SER A 10 37.72 -11.65 -3.02
C SER A 10 37.61 -11.00 -1.63
N GLN A 11 37.44 -11.86 -0.63
CA GLN A 11 37.57 -11.66 0.83
C GLN A 11 36.29 -11.15 1.53
N ALA A 12 35.56 -11.97 2.31
CA ALA A 12 35.92 -12.64 3.58
C ALA A 12 36.13 -11.65 4.74
N ALA A 13 35.14 -11.55 5.63
CA ALA A 13 35.33 -11.08 6.99
C ALA A 13 34.48 -11.91 7.97
N LYS A 14 35.18 -12.40 8.98
CA LYS A 14 34.81 -13.32 10.04
C LYS A 14 34.84 -12.52 11.33
N VAL A 15 33.75 -12.45 12.10
CA VAL A 15 33.82 -12.21 13.55
C VAL A 15 32.67 -12.95 14.25
N ARG A 16 33.06 -13.76 15.24
CA ARG A 16 32.21 -14.46 16.23
C ARG A 16 32.17 -13.62 17.51
N ASN A 17 31.05 -13.61 18.23
CA ASN A 17 30.93 -13.64 19.71
C ASN A 17 29.44 -13.40 20.06
N ILE A 18 28.69 -14.40 20.53
CA ILE A 18 28.59 -14.86 21.93
C ILE A 18 28.15 -13.72 22.87
N CYS A 19 26.86 -13.71 23.23
CA CYS A 19 26.44 -13.20 24.53
C CYS A 19 25.38 -14.15 25.10
N LEU A 20 25.68 -14.61 26.31
CA LEU A 20 24.94 -15.56 27.13
C LEU A 20 23.78 -14.87 27.87
N VAL A 21 22.69 -15.63 27.99
CA VAL A 21 21.85 -15.82 29.19
C VAL A 21 21.40 -14.57 29.95
N PHE A 22 20.09 -14.32 29.95
CA PHE A 22 19.38 -14.09 31.21
C PHE A 22 18.04 -14.84 31.21
N LEU A 23 18.00 -15.88 32.05
CA LEU A 23 16.77 -16.48 32.58
C LEU A 23 16.14 -15.48 33.54
N SER A 24 14.86 -15.15 33.35
CA SER A 24 14.00 -14.70 34.43
C SER A 24 12.57 -15.20 34.18
N ILE A 25 12.23 -16.31 34.83
CA ILE A 25 10.88 -16.81 34.94
C ILE A 25 10.20 -16.01 36.06
N SER A 26 9.35 -15.05 35.69
CA SER A 26 8.43 -14.42 36.65
C SER A 26 7.11 -15.18 36.64
N LEU A 27 6.93 -16.01 37.65
CA LEU A 27 5.69 -16.69 37.99
C LEU A 27 4.76 -15.69 38.68
N PHE A 28 3.81 -15.08 37.95
CA PHE A 28 2.74 -14.31 38.57
C PHE A 28 1.51 -15.20 38.81
N LEU A 29 1.22 -15.40 40.10
CA LEU A 29 0.05 -16.09 40.59
C LEU A 29 -1.24 -15.31 40.30
N ALA A 30 -2.24 -16.07 39.86
CA ALA A 30 -3.68 -15.90 39.90
C ALA A 30 -4.27 -14.55 40.38
N SER A 31 -5.00 -13.90 39.47
CA SER A 31 -6.07 -12.96 39.81
C SER A 31 -7.43 -13.61 39.52
N THR A 32 -8.33 -13.54 40.49
CA THR A 32 -9.66 -14.14 40.50
C THR A 32 -10.60 -13.42 39.52
N ARG A 33 -11.21 -14.19 38.62
CA ARG A 33 -12.25 -13.70 37.69
C ARG A 33 -13.57 -13.54 38.43
N ASN A 34 -14.06 -12.31 38.54
CA ASN A 34 -15.48 -12.04 38.79
C ASN A 34 -16.29 -12.36 37.53
N PRO A 35 -17.40 -13.12 37.59
CA PRO A 35 -18.30 -13.28 36.46
C PRO A 35 -19.12 -12.00 36.27
N VAL A 36 -18.69 -11.14 35.33
CA VAL A 36 -19.56 -10.10 34.80
C VAL A 36 -20.64 -10.78 33.96
N LYS A 37 -21.91 -10.54 34.33
CA LYS A 37 -23.08 -10.94 33.55
C LYS A 37 -22.96 -10.38 32.14
N ALA A 38 -22.74 -11.26 31.16
CA ALA A 38 -22.86 -10.93 29.75
C ALA A 38 -24.31 -10.55 29.46
N ASN A 39 -24.55 -9.27 29.18
CA ASN A 39 -25.78 -8.80 28.59
C ASN A 39 -25.75 -9.23 27.12
N LEU A 40 -26.53 -10.26 26.77
CA LEU A 40 -26.79 -10.66 25.39
C LEU A 40 -27.63 -9.59 24.71
N ASN A 41 -26.96 -8.56 24.21
CA ASN A 41 -27.40 -7.74 23.09
C ASN A 41 -26.20 -7.56 22.16
N SER A 42 -25.67 -8.68 21.70
CA SER A 42 -24.69 -8.75 20.61
C SER A 42 -25.38 -9.38 19.41
N ALA A 43 -25.89 -8.51 18.54
CA ALA A 43 -25.91 -8.71 17.10
C ALA A 43 -26.38 -7.39 16.48
N LYS A 44 -25.61 -6.88 15.52
CA LYS A 44 -26.00 -5.81 14.58
C LYS A 44 -25.69 -4.37 15.00
N GLN A 45 -24.41 -4.03 15.02
CA GLN A 45 -23.82 -2.88 14.33
C GLN A 45 -22.43 -2.61 14.92
N THR A 46 -21.44 -3.36 14.48
CA THR A 46 -20.04 -2.99 14.68
C THR A 46 -19.22 -3.52 13.51
N GLU A 47 -19.69 -3.25 12.30
CA GLU A 47 -18.93 -3.47 11.07
C GLU A 47 -18.47 -2.12 10.46
N SER A 48 -18.94 -1.00 11.02
CA SER A 48 -18.60 0.37 10.62
C SER A 48 -17.50 1.01 11.48
N GLN A 49 -16.81 0.23 12.33
CA GLN A 49 -15.69 0.75 13.10
C GLN A 49 -14.36 0.18 12.60
N GLN A 50 -13.67 1.07 11.89
CA GLN A 50 -12.26 1.33 12.14
C GLN A 50 -11.27 0.30 11.59
N PHE A 51 -11.20 0.23 10.26
CA PHE A 51 -9.89 0.25 9.60
C PHE A 51 -9.37 1.70 9.60
N ILE A 52 -9.13 2.25 10.78
CA ILE A 52 -8.30 3.45 10.93
C ILE A 52 -6.87 2.93 10.91
N LEU A 53 -6.31 2.76 9.72
CA LEU A 53 -4.87 2.65 9.56
C LEU A 53 -4.45 2.97 8.12
N ALA A 54 -4.18 4.25 7.90
CA ALA A 54 -2.93 4.78 7.36
C ALA A 54 -3.19 6.15 6.73
N SER A 55 -2.19 7.01 6.80
CA SER A 55 -2.22 8.46 6.70
C SER A 55 -2.72 9.06 5.36
N ALA A 56 -3.24 8.27 4.42
CA ALA A 56 -3.77 8.75 3.16
C ALA A 56 -5.31 8.93 3.18
N ARG A 57 -5.78 10.08 2.67
CA ARG A 57 -7.21 10.43 2.62
C ARG A 57 -7.99 9.48 1.69
N ASN A 58 -9.11 8.92 2.15
CA ASN A 58 -10.07 8.24 1.26
C ASN A 58 -10.88 9.28 0.48
N ASN A 59 -10.67 9.36 -0.84
CA ASN A 59 -11.41 10.28 -1.71
C ASN A 59 -12.40 9.56 -2.65
N CYS A 60 -12.71 8.28 -2.43
CA CYS A 60 -13.51 7.48 -3.37
C CYS A 60 -14.98 7.93 -3.49
N GLY A 61 -15.48 8.71 -2.54
CA GLY A 61 -16.88 9.11 -2.48
C GLY A 61 -17.76 8.06 -1.79
N ASP A 62 -19.04 8.40 -1.63
CA ASP A 62 -19.98 7.55 -0.88
C ASP A 62 -20.20 6.21 -1.59
N GLY A 63 -20.20 5.13 -0.80
CA GLY A 63 -20.42 3.77 -1.29
C GLY A 63 -19.19 3.06 -1.86
N PHE A 64 -18.04 3.74 -1.96
CA PHE A 64 -16.79 3.14 -2.44
C PHE A 64 -15.72 3.05 -1.33
N VAL A 65 -14.95 1.97 -1.37
CA VAL A 65 -13.77 1.78 -0.52
C VAL A 65 -12.49 2.07 -1.30
N SER A 66 -11.44 2.47 -0.56
CA SER A 66 -10.11 2.72 -1.13
C SER A 66 -9.25 1.47 -0.98
N PHE A 67 -8.96 0.78 -2.08
CA PHE A 67 -8.03 -0.35 -2.13
C PHE A 67 -6.57 0.09 -2.06
N PHE A 68 -6.29 1.26 -2.60
CA PHE A 68 -5.02 1.95 -2.45
C PHE A 68 -5.31 3.43 -2.20
N ALA A 69 -4.52 4.06 -1.35
CA ALA A 69 -4.49 5.50 -1.24
C ALA A 69 -3.04 5.95 -1.15
N GLY A 70 -2.73 7.06 -1.80
CA GLY A 70 -1.38 7.56 -1.91
C GLY A 70 -1.34 9.07 -2.03
N GLU A 71 -0.24 9.63 -1.58
CA GLU A 71 0.06 11.05 -1.66
C GLU A 71 1.40 11.23 -2.36
N THR A 72 1.44 12.16 -3.30
CA THR A 72 2.66 12.67 -3.93
C THR A 72 2.83 14.14 -3.57
N LYS A 73 3.87 14.79 -4.09
CA LYS A 73 4.02 16.24 -3.93
C LYS A 73 2.78 17.00 -4.43
N ASP A 74 2.23 16.61 -5.59
CA ASP A 74 1.21 17.42 -6.27
C ASP A 74 -0.18 16.76 -6.33
N PHE A 75 -0.33 15.49 -5.91
CA PHE A 75 -1.57 14.74 -6.03
C PHE A 75 -1.92 13.93 -4.79
N TRP A 76 -3.22 13.82 -4.51
CA TRP A 76 -3.81 12.70 -3.78
C TRP A 76 -4.35 11.68 -4.76
N ILE A 77 -4.14 10.41 -4.48
CA ILE A 77 -4.43 9.29 -5.37
C ILE A 77 -5.22 8.24 -4.59
N ASN A 78 -6.28 7.72 -5.19
CA ASN A 78 -7.05 6.60 -4.66
C ASN A 78 -7.35 5.61 -5.76
N ILE A 79 -7.27 4.32 -5.43
CA ILE A 79 -7.84 3.24 -6.22
C ILE A 79 -9.11 2.81 -5.52
N CYS A 80 -10.23 2.98 -6.21
CA CYS A 80 -11.56 2.93 -5.62
C CYS A 80 -12.38 1.79 -6.21
N GLY A 81 -13.28 1.23 -5.40
CA GLY A 81 -14.22 0.21 -5.85
C GLY A 81 -15.11 -0.28 -4.70
N TRP A 82 -15.94 -1.29 -4.97
CA TRP A 82 -16.81 -1.91 -3.97
C TRP A 82 -16.17 -3.19 -3.43
N LEU A 83 -16.24 -4.25 -4.22
CA LEU A 83 -15.66 -5.56 -3.90
C LEU A 83 -14.27 -5.74 -4.52
N TYR A 84 -13.95 -4.98 -5.57
CA TYR A 84 -12.69 -5.02 -6.31
C TYR A 84 -12.30 -3.62 -6.82
N PRO A 85 -11.02 -3.36 -7.12
CA PRO A 85 -10.57 -2.12 -7.75
C PRO A 85 -11.30 -1.86 -9.08
N GLN A 86 -11.92 -0.70 -9.22
CA GLN A 86 -12.73 -0.35 -10.40
C GLN A 86 -12.21 0.89 -11.11
N PHE A 87 -11.83 1.93 -10.37
CA PHE A 87 -11.37 3.18 -10.97
C PHE A 87 -10.23 3.82 -10.18
N TYR A 88 -9.38 4.52 -10.91
CA TYR A 88 -8.38 5.43 -10.42
C TYR A 88 -9.00 6.80 -10.22
N LYS A 89 -8.72 7.41 -9.07
CA LYS A 89 -9.09 8.78 -8.76
C LYS A 89 -7.86 9.57 -8.33
N GLY A 90 -7.50 10.57 -9.13
CA GLY A 90 -6.44 11.54 -8.82
C GLY A 90 -7.03 12.91 -8.54
N ILE A 91 -6.55 13.57 -7.48
CA ILE A 91 -6.93 14.95 -7.14
C ILE A 91 -5.66 15.79 -7.07
N ARG A 92 -5.58 16.81 -7.92
CA ARG A 92 -4.46 17.75 -7.93
C ARG A 92 -4.56 18.69 -6.73
N LYS A 93 -3.48 18.83 -5.97
CA LYS A 93 -3.45 19.66 -4.75
C LYS A 93 -3.52 21.15 -5.02
N LEU A 94 -2.99 21.59 -6.17
CA LEU A 94 -2.90 23.00 -6.52
C LEU A 94 -4.28 23.67 -6.62
N ASP A 95 -5.24 23.00 -7.26
CA ASP A 95 -6.54 23.58 -7.63
C ASP A 95 -7.72 22.63 -7.39
N GLY A 96 -7.48 21.43 -6.87
CA GLY A 96 -8.52 20.43 -6.61
C GLY A 96 -9.03 19.72 -7.86
N ALA A 97 -8.41 19.90 -9.03
CA ALA A 97 -8.87 19.24 -10.24
C ALA A 97 -8.85 17.72 -10.11
N VAL A 98 -9.92 17.08 -10.55
CA VAL A 98 -10.16 15.64 -10.39
C VAL A 98 -10.00 14.93 -11.72
N VAL A 99 -9.28 13.81 -11.68
CA VAL A 99 -9.20 12.81 -12.76
C VAL A 99 -9.85 11.54 -12.22
N ASN A 100 -10.82 11.01 -12.95
CA ASN A 100 -11.50 9.76 -12.62
C ASN A 100 -11.52 8.86 -13.86
N VAL A 101 -10.81 7.73 -13.80
CA VAL A 101 -10.52 6.88 -14.95
C VAL A 101 -10.68 5.42 -14.57
N GLU A 102 -11.33 4.64 -15.41
CA GLU A 102 -11.49 3.20 -15.19
C GLU A 102 -10.13 2.49 -15.17
N ILE A 103 -10.00 1.53 -14.26
CA ILE A 103 -8.81 0.68 -14.18
C ILE A 103 -8.92 -0.39 -15.26
N THR A 104 -7.91 -0.46 -16.11
CA THR A 104 -7.83 -1.45 -17.19
C THR A 104 -7.03 -2.67 -16.78
N GLU A 105 -6.07 -2.50 -15.85
CA GLU A 105 -5.19 -3.58 -15.42
C GLU A 105 -4.81 -3.42 -13.95
N VAL A 106 -4.80 -4.57 -13.25
CA VAL A 106 -4.39 -4.69 -11.86
C VAL A 106 -3.44 -5.87 -11.75
N ASP A 107 -2.18 -5.61 -11.37
CA ASP A 107 -1.24 -6.64 -10.95
C ASP A 107 -1.10 -6.58 -9.43
N LEU A 108 -1.88 -7.43 -8.76
CA LEU A 108 -1.89 -7.54 -7.31
C LEU A 108 -0.57 -8.07 -6.74
N SER A 109 0.18 -8.87 -7.50
CA SER A 109 1.45 -9.46 -7.03
C SER A 109 2.50 -8.37 -6.87
N ASN A 110 2.52 -7.41 -7.79
CA ASN A 110 3.45 -6.28 -7.78
C ASN A 110 2.83 -4.99 -7.21
N ASN A 111 1.56 -5.03 -6.79
CA ASN A 111 0.76 -3.87 -6.40
C ASN A 111 0.79 -2.74 -7.44
N VAL A 112 0.68 -3.12 -8.71
CA VAL A 112 0.61 -2.19 -9.83
C VAL A 112 -0.84 -1.97 -10.21
N TYR A 113 -1.20 -0.70 -10.31
CA TYR A 113 -2.53 -0.29 -10.77
C TYR A 113 -2.35 0.58 -12.01
N GLN A 114 -3.08 0.25 -13.07
CA GLN A 114 -3.05 0.98 -14.32
C GLN A 114 -4.46 1.39 -14.74
N ALA A 115 -4.61 2.67 -15.03
CA ALA A 115 -5.81 3.26 -15.62
C ALA A 115 -5.44 3.98 -16.92
N ILE A 116 -6.33 3.97 -17.90
CA ILE A 116 -6.08 4.52 -19.24
C ILE A 116 -7.21 5.47 -19.63
N ASP A 117 -6.85 6.70 -19.99
CA ASP A 117 -7.75 7.70 -20.58
C ASP A 117 -7.24 8.09 -21.96
N GLY A 118 -7.83 7.49 -23.01
CA GLY A 118 -7.37 7.66 -24.38
C GLY A 118 -5.92 7.20 -24.57
N ASN A 119 -5.00 8.15 -24.79
CA ASN A 119 -3.57 7.87 -24.93
C ASN A 119 -2.75 8.18 -23.66
N ILE A 120 -3.42 8.48 -22.54
CA ILE A 120 -2.81 8.82 -21.26
C ILE A 120 -2.90 7.60 -20.33
N TYR A 121 -1.78 7.22 -19.75
CA TYR A 121 -1.65 6.10 -18.83
C TYR A 121 -1.31 6.62 -17.45
N TYR A 122 -2.06 6.17 -16.44
CA TYR A 122 -1.84 6.46 -15.03
C TYR A 122 -1.38 5.19 -14.35
N VAL A 123 -0.12 5.15 -13.91
CA VAL A 123 0.50 3.95 -13.37
C VAL A 123 1.02 4.22 -11.97
N ILE A 124 0.59 3.40 -11.02
CA ILE A 124 1.18 3.33 -9.68
C ILE A 124 2.09 2.11 -9.66
N SER A 125 3.40 2.32 -9.61
CA SER A 125 4.39 1.24 -9.72
C SER A 125 5.30 1.18 -8.50
N ASN A 126 5.65 -0.04 -8.08
CA ASN A 126 6.69 -0.28 -7.08
C ASN A 126 8.03 -0.60 -7.76
N THR A 127 9.11 0.04 -7.34
CA THR A 127 10.45 -0.12 -7.89
C THR A 127 11.48 -0.26 -6.78
N ALA A 128 12.72 -0.62 -7.11
CA ALA A 128 13.82 -0.63 -6.14
C ALA A 128 14.09 0.75 -5.51
N GLN A 129 13.65 1.83 -6.15
CA GLN A 129 13.81 3.21 -5.67
C GLN A 129 12.61 3.70 -4.84
N GLY A 130 11.62 2.84 -4.62
CA GLY A 130 10.36 3.17 -3.96
C GLY A 130 9.16 3.11 -4.90
N ARG A 131 8.04 3.67 -4.45
CA ARG A 131 6.78 3.66 -5.17
C ARG A 131 6.55 5.00 -5.86
N PHE A 132 6.04 4.98 -7.09
CA PHE A 132 5.86 6.17 -7.91
C PHE A 132 4.47 6.22 -8.53
N LEU A 133 3.92 7.43 -8.65
CA LEU A 133 2.93 7.77 -9.66
C LEU A 133 3.67 8.16 -10.94
N SER A 134 3.35 7.50 -12.04
CA SER A 134 3.80 7.88 -13.38
C SER A 134 2.59 8.17 -14.25
N ILE A 135 2.64 9.28 -14.98
CA ILE A 135 1.66 9.64 -16.01
C ILE A 135 2.40 9.74 -17.33
N THR A 136 2.02 8.93 -18.31
CA THR A 136 2.62 8.93 -19.65
C THR A 136 1.55 9.20 -20.70
N GLN A 137 1.95 9.82 -21.81
CA GLN A 137 1.09 10.00 -22.98
C GLN A 137 1.79 9.38 -24.19
N GLY A 138 1.29 8.23 -24.64
CA GLY A 138 2.02 7.37 -25.59
C GLY A 138 3.43 7.07 -25.05
N ASN A 139 4.46 7.50 -25.78
CA ASN A 139 5.87 7.27 -25.42
C ASN A 139 6.51 8.40 -24.60
N ARG A 140 5.74 9.42 -24.20
CA ARG A 140 6.24 10.59 -23.47
C ARG A 140 5.85 10.50 -22.00
N GLU A 141 6.82 10.59 -21.09
CA GLU A 141 6.56 10.80 -19.66
C GLU A 141 6.10 12.25 -19.44
N LEU A 142 4.88 12.41 -18.93
CA LEU A 142 4.33 13.72 -18.56
C LEU A 142 4.66 14.06 -17.10
N LEU A 143 4.65 13.03 -16.24
CA LEU A 143 4.87 13.16 -14.81
C LEU A 143 5.47 11.89 -14.25
N LYS A 144 6.41 12.04 -13.32
CA LYS A 144 6.84 10.97 -12.42
C LYS A 144 7.10 11.54 -11.03
N GLN A 145 6.38 11.05 -10.04
CA GLN A 145 6.49 11.53 -8.67
C GLN A 145 6.55 10.37 -7.68
N PRO A 146 7.48 10.43 -6.70
CA PRO A 146 7.47 9.47 -5.62
C PRO A 146 6.22 9.64 -4.76
N LEU A 147 5.71 8.52 -4.26
CA LEU A 147 4.73 8.52 -3.18
C LEU A 147 5.43 8.84 -1.87
N ILE A 148 4.96 9.87 -1.17
CA ILE A 148 5.48 10.34 0.11
C ILE A 148 4.74 9.74 1.30
N ASP A 149 3.47 9.34 1.09
CA ASP A 149 2.65 8.59 2.03
C ASP A 149 1.66 7.71 1.27
N TRP A 150 1.38 6.50 1.76
CA TRP A 150 0.56 5.54 1.04
C TRP A 150 0.13 4.34 1.91
N PHE A 151 -1.00 3.75 1.54
CA PHE A 151 -1.40 2.43 2.00
C PHE A 151 -2.09 1.64 0.90
N SER A 152 -2.12 0.33 1.09
CA SER A 152 -2.85 -0.60 0.26
C SER A 152 -3.58 -1.56 1.16
N LEU A 153 -4.86 -1.82 0.88
CA LEU A 153 -5.57 -2.93 1.48
C LEU A 153 -5.15 -4.23 0.78
N PRO A 154 -4.94 -5.32 1.53
CA PRO A 154 -4.79 -6.64 0.93
C PRO A 154 -6.10 -7.00 0.22
N TYR A 155 -6.03 -7.28 -1.08
CA TYR A 155 -7.15 -7.87 -1.79
C TYR A 155 -7.27 -9.33 -1.36
N LEU A 156 -8.40 -9.71 -0.76
CA LEU A 156 -8.71 -11.11 -0.49
C LEU A 156 -8.84 -11.82 -1.83
N GLN A 157 -7.75 -12.41 -2.32
CA GLN A 157 -7.86 -13.41 -3.35
C GLN A 157 -8.69 -14.54 -2.75
N SER A 158 -9.93 -14.72 -3.20
CA SER A 158 -10.64 -15.95 -2.90
C SER A 158 -9.81 -17.07 -3.52
N SER A 159 -9.09 -17.81 -2.68
CA SER A 159 -8.47 -19.06 -3.07
C SER A 159 -9.59 -19.95 -3.60
N ASN A 160 -9.64 -20.12 -4.92
CA ASN A 160 -10.44 -21.16 -5.56
C ASN A 160 -9.81 -22.52 -5.26
#